data_AF-A0A6L3IIR5-F1
#
_entry.id   AF-A0A6L3IIR5-F1
#
_cell.length_a   1.000
_cell.length_b   1.000
_cell.length_c   1.000
_cell.angle_alpha   90.00
_cell.angle_beta   90.00
_cell.angle_gamma   90.00
#
_symmetry.space_group_name_H-M   'P 1'
#
loop_
_entity.id
_entity.type
_entity.pdbx_description
1 polymer ?
#
loop_
_entity_poly.entity_id
_entity_poly.type
_entity_poly.pdbx_seq_one_letter_code
_entity_poly.pdbx_strand_id
1 'polypeptide(L)' 'LSGIAGLDTTDILRQVFTLFYRNTGEDNPGIRFVAVDNFGVERTLDIPFSIEDKDITNIVKNKEPYVD' A
#
# COMPACT_ATOMS: atom_id res chain seq x y z
N LEU A 1 -21.94 -6.56 -8.60
CA LEU A 1 -21.29 -5.35 -8.05
C LEU A 1 -21.16 -5.34 -6.52
N SER A 2 -21.57 -6.38 -5.78
CA SER A 2 -21.51 -6.44 -4.30
C SER A 2 -20.13 -6.70 -3.69
N GLY A 3 -19.04 -6.60 -4.46
CA GLY A 3 -17.70 -6.97 -4.01
C GLY A 3 -16.92 -5.86 -3.29
N ILE A 4 -17.34 -4.59 -3.45
CA ILE A 4 -16.63 -3.43 -2.88
C ILE A 4 -17.61 -2.64 -2.01
N ALA A 5 -17.42 -2.71 -0.70
CA ALA A 5 -18.26 -2.00 0.25
C ALA A 5 -18.12 -0.47 0.06
N GLY A 6 -19.25 0.23 -0.01
CA GLY A 6 -19.27 1.70 -0.12
C GLY A 6 -18.89 2.27 -1.49
N LEU A 7 -18.78 1.44 -2.53
CA LEU A 7 -18.60 1.94 -3.89
C LEU A 7 -19.86 2.66 -4.36
N ASP A 8 -19.74 3.96 -4.61
CA ASP A 8 -20.80 4.75 -5.23
C ASP A 8 -20.93 4.34 -6.71
N THR A 9 -22.07 3.72 -7.05
CA THR A 9 -22.39 3.31 -8.43
C THR A 9 -23.28 4.32 -9.15
N THR A 10 -23.64 5.44 -8.50
CA THR A 10 -24.53 6.45 -9.07
C THR A 10 -23.78 7.43 -9.97
N ASP A 11 -22.52 7.75 -9.64
CA ASP A 11 -21.60 8.49 -10.50
C ASP A 11 -20.56 7.55 -11.12
N ILE A 12 -20.87 7.06 -12.32
CA ILE A 12 -19.99 6.15 -13.06
C ILE A 12 -18.65 6.77 -13.45
N LEU A 13 -18.53 8.09 -13.46
CA LEU A 13 -17.29 8.80 -13.79
C LEU A 13 -16.38 8.96 -12.57
N ARG A 14 -16.89 8.68 -11.36
CA ARG A 14 -16.17 8.86 -10.10
C ARG A 14 -16.31 7.64 -9.19
N GLN A 15 -15.82 6.50 -9.67
CA GLN A 15 -15.74 5.26 -8.90
C GLN A 15 -14.54 5.28 -7.95
N VAL A 16 -14.74 5.85 -6.76
CA VAL A 16 -13.73 5.91 -5.70
C VAL A 16 -14.07 4.89 -4.63
N PHE A 17 -13.08 4.12 -4.18
CA PHE A 17 -13.21 3.22 -3.03
C PHE A 17 -11.99 3.34 -2.12
N THR A 18 -12.12 2.86 -0.89
CA THR A 18 -11.02 2.79 0.09
C THR A 18 -10.88 1.36 0.57
N LEU A 19 -9.65 0.83 0.54
CA LEU A 19 -9.31 -0.48 1.09
C LEU A 19 -8.52 -0.30 2.38
N PHE A 20 -8.99 -0.92 3.46
CA PHE A 20 -8.25 -1.03 4.71
C PHE A 20 -7.56 -2.40 4.76
N TYR A 21 -6.24 -2.40 4.80
CA TYR A 21 -5.43 -3.61 4.89
C TYR A 21 -4.72 -3.68 6.24
N ARG A 22 -4.72 -4.87 6.85
CA ARG A 22 -3.95 -5.19 8.05
C ARG A 22 -3.13 -6.45 7.77
N ASN A 23 -1.81 -6.34 7.74
CA ASN A 23 -0.95 -7.52 7.71
C ASN A 23 -1.11 -8.30 9.02
N THR A 24 -1.25 -9.62 8.92
CA THR A 24 -1.30 -10.56 10.05
C THR A 24 -0.19 -11.61 9.99
N GLY A 25 0.68 -11.59 8.98
CA GLY A 25 1.84 -12.46 8.83
C GLY A 25 3.15 -11.76 9.20
N GLU A 26 4.23 -12.54 9.23
CA GLU A 26 5.60 -12.08 9.58
C GLU A 26 6.40 -11.57 8.37
N ASP A 27 5.92 -11.79 7.15
CA ASP A 27 6.60 -11.41 5.91
C ASP A 27 6.46 -9.91 5.57
N ASN A 28 7.39 -9.41 4.75
CA ASN A 28 7.35 -8.06 4.18
C ASN A 28 6.08 -7.87 3.32
N PRO A 29 5.07 -7.11 3.78
CA PRO A 29 3.79 -7.05 3.09
C PRO A 29 3.89 -6.20 1.83
N GLY A 30 3.20 -6.65 0.79
CA GLY A 30 2.95 -5.87 -0.42
C GLY A 30 1.53 -6.12 -0.88
N ILE A 31 0.89 -5.10 -1.46
CA ILE A 31 -0.38 -5.27 -2.16
C ILE A 31 -0.16 -4.96 -3.63
N ARG A 32 -0.62 -5.85 -4.51
CA ARG A 32 -0.77 -5.56 -5.94
C ARG A 32 -2.24 -5.36 -6.24
N PHE A 33 -2.59 -4.17 -6.70
CA PHE A 33 -3.90 -3.90 -7.29
C PHE A 33 -3.84 -4.24 -8.78
N VAL A 34 -4.81 -5.05 -9.23
CA VAL A 34 -5.03 -5.33 -10.65
C VAL A 34 -6.46 -4.92 -10.97
N ALA A 35 -6.61 -3.91 -11.83
CA ALA A 35 -7.89 -3.44 -12.32
C ALA A 35 -8.04 -3.83 -13.79
N VAL A 36 -9.14 -4.48 -14.13
CA VAL A 36 -9.48 -4.88 -15.50
C VAL A 36 -10.77 -4.18 -15.88
N ASP A 37 -10.77 -3.42 -16.97
CA ASP A 37 -11.97 -2.76 -17.47
C ASP A 37 -12.87 -3.72 -18.28
N ASN A 38 -14.02 -3.23 -18.74
CA ASN A 38 -14.98 -4.01 -19.51
C ASN A 38 -14.54 -4.33 -20.95
N PHE A 39 -13.40 -3.81 -21.40
CA PHE A 39 -12.74 -4.17 -22.67
C PHE A 39 -11.59 -5.17 -22.45
N GLY A 40 -11.33 -5.57 -21.21
CA GLY A 40 -10.25 -6.48 -20.85
C GLY A 40 -8.89 -5.80 -20.71
N VAL A 41 -8.83 -4.46 -20.66
CA VAL A 41 -7.58 -3.74 -20.47
C VAL A 41 -7.19 -3.77 -19.00
N GLU A 42 -5.97 -4.24 -18.74
CA GLU A 42 -5.41 -4.35 -17.38
C GLU A 42 -4.60 -3.11 -16.99
N ARG A 43 -4.73 -2.70 -15.74
CA ARG A 43 -3.84 -1.76 -15.05
C ARG A 43 -3.39 -2.35 -13.73
N THR A 44 -2.09 -2.30 -13.49
CA THR A 44 -1.46 -2.86 -12.29
C THR A 44 -0.78 -1.75 -11.49
N LEU A 45 -0.99 -1.77 -10.18
CA LEU A 45 -0.35 -0.88 -9.22
C LEU A 45 0.18 -1.71 -8.04
N ASP A 46 1.50 -1.73 -7.89
CA ASP A 46 2.17 -2.34 -6.76
C ASP A 46 2.37 -1.31 -5.64
N ILE A 47 1.88 -1.62 -4.43
CA ILE A 47 2.09 -0.85 -3.20
C ILE A 47 2.96 -1.68 -2.26
N PRO A 48 4.29 -1.42 -2.21
CA PRO A 48 5.14 -2.02 -1.20
C PRO A 48 4.83 -1.37 0.16
N PHE A 49 4.69 -2.18 1.21
CA PHE A 49 4.68 -1.65 2.57
C PHE A 49 6.09 -1.82 3.11
N SER A 50 6.87 -0.74 3.18
CA SER A 50 8.13 -0.78 3.91
C SER A 50 7.82 -1.06 5.38
N ILE A 51 8.17 -2.25 5.86
CA ILE A 51 8.51 -2.39 7.26
C ILE A 51 9.86 -1.70 7.38
N GLU A 52 9.87 -0.39 7.68
CA GLU A 52 11.05 0.16 8.35
C GLU A 52 11.13 -0.61 9.66
N ASP A 53 12.01 -1.60 9.71
CA ASP A 53 12.40 -2.24 10.95
C ASP A 53 12.66 -1.10 11.93
N LYS A 54 11.87 -1.07 13.01
CA LYS A 54 12.12 -0.25 14.17
C LYS A 54 13.38 -0.74 14.90
N ASP A 55 14.49 -0.90 14.19
CA ASP A 55 15.84 -0.87 14.72
C ASP A 55 16.42 0.53 14.49
N ILE A 56 15.70 1.52 15.02
CA ILE A 56 16.18 2.88 15.30
C ILE A 56 17.44 2.83 16.21
N THR A 57 17.77 1.66 16.78
CA THR A 57 18.98 1.38 17.56
C THR A 57 20.28 1.35 16.73
N ASN A 58 20.22 1.16 15.41
CA ASN A 58 21.43 1.11 14.56
C ASN A 58 21.79 2.44 13.89
N ILE A 59 20.89 3.43 13.84
CA ILE A 59 21.19 4.76 13.26
C ILE A 59 22.09 5.59 14.20
N VAL A 60 22.08 5.30 15.51
CA VAL A 60 22.86 6.08 16.49
C VAL A 60 24.33 5.65 16.56
N LYS A 61 24.73 4.51 15.96
CA LYS A 61 26.10 4.01 16.06
C LYS A 61 27.10 4.58 15.04
N ASN A 62 26.62 5.27 14.00
CA ASN A 62 27.48 5.76 12.90
C ASN A 62 27.56 7.29 12.78
N LYS A 63 27.19 8.05 13.82
CA LYS A 63 27.55 9.47 13.88
C LYS A 63 28.86 9.59 14.64
N GLU A 64 29.96 9.69 13.91
CA GLU A 64 31.22 10.20 14.46
C GLU A 64 30.94 11.54 15.17
N PRO A 65 31.56 11.81 16.33
CA PRO A 65 31.34 13.06 17.04
C PRO A 65 31.83 14.21 16.16
N TYR A 66 30.96 15.20 15.95
CA TYR A 66 31.34 16.48 15.38
C TYR A 66 32.45 17.07 16.25
N VAL A 67 33.62 17.28 15.66
CA VAL A 67 34.77 17.90 16.32
C VAL A 67 34.54 19.41 16.30
N ASP A 68 34.61 20.00 17.50
CA ASP A 68 34.27 21.39 17.86
C ASP A 68 34.79 22.48 16.88
#